data_AF-A0A3B0U685-F1
#
_entry.id   AF-A0A3B0U685-F1
#
_cell.length_a   1.000
_cell.length_b   1.000
_cell.length_c   1.000
_cell.angle_alpha   90.00
_cell.angle_beta   90.00
_cell.angle_gamma   90.00
#
_symmetry.space_group_name_H-M   'P 1'
#
loop_
_entity.id
_entity.type
_entity.pdbx_description
1 polymer ?
#
loop_
_entity_poly.entity_id
_entity_poly.type
_entity_poly.pdbx_seq_one_letter_code
_entity_poly.pdbx_strand_id
1 'polypeptide(L)'
;MKSSKLHILTIISILIWGFSFAQQYTNYTVKDGLPSNQVYKITQDTKGFIWILTDKGIVKYNGNEFKTFTTRQGLATNDIWGANATPDGKVWYLSKSSKLGYIKNDSVYAFSSIEKNEIFNPLFTGQVNNEIILTSPLKTHILKNNKWKVVLENKYGEFAPLTYVKNKNVAFFETNLDSITIFNNNKTILTGFNIAEMLKSSHKRGQLTDSLFYWVNKSNYYILNFNTLKLHKRNFKNEINIESSKHTRINLINSQLQITGTGFVGILNKNYHITNTVYIPEKLNSHFALIDTSKNVWIATFANGIYKLPHVKRNIKYSLVNEKTGQFNNVNTKLIVTVFNKGYYKYNTLNNSFIPYI
;
A
#
# COMPACT_ATOMS: atom_id res chain seq x y z
N MET A 1 62.82 -18.01 -16.34
CA MET A 1 61.63 -18.61 -15.71
C MET A 1 61.27 -17.79 -14.48
N LYS A 2 60.69 -16.59 -14.66
CA LYS A 2 59.24 -16.30 -14.73
C LYS A 2 58.55 -16.70 -13.42
N SER A 3 58.55 -15.84 -12.40
CA SER A 3 57.60 -14.71 -12.20
C SER A 3 56.10 -15.09 -12.18
N SER A 4 55.74 -16.38 -12.15
CA SER A 4 54.33 -16.80 -12.16
C SER A 4 53.68 -16.91 -10.78
N LYS A 5 54.45 -17.10 -9.70
CA LYS A 5 53.88 -17.28 -8.35
C LYS A 5 53.50 -15.96 -7.65
N LEU A 6 54.16 -14.85 -7.97
CA LEU A 6 53.89 -13.54 -7.37
C LEU A 6 52.63 -12.88 -7.96
N HIS A 7 52.31 -13.14 -9.22
CA HIS A 7 51.08 -12.63 -9.84
C HIS A 7 49.82 -13.37 -9.37
N ILE A 8 49.92 -14.66 -9.01
CA ILE A 8 48.78 -15.43 -8.49
C ILE A 8 48.37 -14.94 -7.09
N LEU A 9 49.33 -14.61 -6.21
CA LEU A 9 49.04 -14.01 -4.90
C LEU A 9 48.48 -12.57 -5.00
N THR A 10 48.92 -11.80 -6.00
CA THR A 10 48.39 -10.44 -6.22
C THR A 10 46.97 -10.48 -6.80
N ILE A 11 46.64 -11.46 -7.64
CA ILE A 11 45.30 -11.64 -8.22
C ILE A 11 44.28 -12.17 -7.18
N ILE A 12 44.71 -13.00 -6.22
CA ILE A 12 43.83 -13.46 -5.13
C ILE A 12 43.51 -12.33 -4.13
N SER A 13 44.38 -11.33 -3.98
CA SER A 13 44.12 -10.14 -3.14
C SER A 13 43.10 -9.15 -3.73
N ILE A 14 42.78 -9.27 -5.03
CA ILE A 14 41.79 -8.44 -5.73
C ILE A 14 40.37 -9.04 -5.61
N LEU A 15 40.23 -10.26 -5.07
CA LEU A 15 38.95 -10.97 -4.94
C LEU A 15 38.29 -10.89 -3.56
N ILE A 16 38.77 -10.04 -2.65
CA ILE A 16 38.00 -9.71 -1.43
C ILE A 16 37.06 -8.57 -1.76
N TRP A 17 35.91 -8.95 -2.29
CA TRP A 17 34.85 -8.07 -2.75
C TRP A 17 34.38 -7.14 -1.63
N GLY A 18 34.37 -5.84 -1.91
CA GLY A 18 33.62 -4.88 -1.13
C GLY A 18 32.14 -5.23 -1.23
N PHE A 19 31.59 -5.81 -0.17
CA PHE A 19 30.14 -5.94 -0.04
C PHE A 19 29.56 -4.54 0.21
N SER A 20 29.16 -3.87 -0.86
CA SER A 20 28.18 -2.79 -0.75
C SER A 20 26.85 -3.42 -0.40
N PHE A 21 26.44 -3.33 0.87
CA PHE A 21 25.10 -3.72 1.26
C PHE A 21 24.11 -2.68 0.73
N ALA A 22 23.56 -2.88 -0.46
CA ALA A 22 22.34 -2.16 -0.83
C ALA A 22 21.26 -2.39 0.24
N GLN A 23 20.29 -1.47 0.37
CA GLN A 23 19.12 -1.65 1.24
C GLN A 23 18.54 -3.05 1.01
N GLN A 24 18.70 -3.94 1.98
CA GLN A 24 18.44 -5.36 1.77
C GLN A 24 16.95 -5.63 1.97
N TYR A 25 16.22 -5.72 0.86
CA TYR A 25 14.87 -6.24 0.81
C TYR A 25 14.91 -7.77 0.93
N THR A 26 13.98 -8.34 1.70
CA THR A 26 13.69 -9.77 1.61
C THR A 26 12.62 -9.94 0.54
N ASN A 27 12.90 -10.75 -0.49
CA ASN A 27 11.92 -11.07 -1.53
C ASN A 27 11.25 -12.40 -1.20
N TYR A 28 9.93 -12.45 -1.35
CA TYR A 28 9.14 -13.68 -1.24
C TYR A 28 8.42 -13.91 -2.55
N THR A 29 8.52 -15.14 -3.05
CA THR A 29 8.03 -15.61 -4.34
C THR A 29 7.30 -16.94 -4.18
N VAL A 30 6.90 -17.54 -5.31
CA VAL A 30 6.40 -18.91 -5.34
C VAL A 30 7.36 -19.94 -4.74
N LYS A 31 8.67 -19.68 -4.79
CA LYS A 31 9.68 -20.57 -4.17
C LYS A 31 9.62 -20.56 -2.65
N ASP A 32 9.06 -19.49 -2.07
CA ASP A 32 8.98 -19.26 -0.64
C ASP A 32 7.59 -19.60 -0.07
N GLY A 33 6.67 -20.07 -0.92
CA GLY A 33 5.32 -20.50 -0.52
C GLY A 33 4.16 -19.60 -0.98
N LEU A 34 4.42 -18.51 -1.72
CA LEU A 34 3.33 -17.78 -2.37
C LEU A 34 2.67 -18.66 -3.45
N PRO A 35 1.35 -18.59 -3.64
CA PRO A 35 0.69 -19.33 -4.72
C PRO A 35 0.95 -18.71 -6.10
N SER A 36 1.33 -17.42 -6.14
CA SER A 36 1.67 -16.68 -7.35
C SER A 36 2.60 -15.51 -7.07
N ASN A 37 3.41 -15.15 -8.06
CA ASN A 37 4.23 -13.93 -8.04
C ASN A 37 3.45 -12.68 -8.49
N GLN A 38 2.22 -12.84 -9.01
CA GLN A 38 1.36 -11.72 -9.36
C GLN A 38 0.55 -11.31 -8.13
N VAL A 39 0.99 -10.24 -7.47
CA VAL A 39 0.41 -9.76 -6.22
C VAL A 39 -0.31 -8.44 -6.47
N TYR A 40 -1.61 -8.37 -6.26
CA TYR A 40 -2.40 -7.16 -6.55
C TYR A 40 -2.35 -6.12 -5.43
N LYS A 41 -2.39 -6.57 -4.18
CA LYS A 41 -2.47 -5.72 -2.99
C LYS A 41 -1.92 -6.47 -1.77
N ILE A 42 -1.53 -5.72 -0.75
CA ILE A 42 -1.20 -6.22 0.58
C ILE A 42 -2.04 -5.43 1.59
N THR A 43 -2.54 -6.08 2.64
CA THR A 43 -3.16 -5.42 3.79
C THR A 43 -2.69 -6.07 5.09
N GLN A 44 -3.02 -5.47 6.23
CA GLN A 44 -2.72 -6.04 7.55
C GLN A 44 -4.02 -6.08 8.37
N ASP A 45 -4.24 -7.17 9.10
CA ASP A 45 -5.35 -7.25 10.06
C ASP A 45 -5.01 -6.69 11.45
N THR A 46 -6.00 -6.63 12.32
CA THR A 46 -5.85 -6.10 13.69
C THR A 46 -4.98 -6.97 14.60
N LYS A 47 -4.73 -8.23 14.23
CA LYS A 47 -3.80 -9.13 14.93
C LYS A 47 -2.37 -9.03 14.39
N GLY A 48 -2.16 -8.19 13.37
CA GLY A 48 -0.86 -7.95 12.76
C GLY A 48 -0.50 -8.91 11.62
N PHE A 49 -1.37 -9.87 11.27
CA PHE A 49 -1.11 -10.76 10.13
C PHE A 49 -1.12 -9.97 8.82
N ILE A 50 -0.20 -10.33 7.94
CA ILE A 50 -0.11 -9.74 6.60
C ILE A 50 -0.96 -10.58 5.65
N TRP A 51 -1.82 -9.90 4.90
CA TRP A 51 -2.70 -10.52 3.91
C TRP A 51 -2.27 -10.10 2.52
N ILE A 52 -1.98 -11.08 1.67
CA ILE A 52 -1.39 -10.91 0.33
C ILE A 52 -2.39 -11.43 -0.69
N LEU A 53 -2.68 -10.59 -1.68
CA LEU A 53 -3.76 -10.81 -2.63
C LEU A 53 -3.19 -11.14 -3.99
N THR A 54 -3.57 -12.29 -4.55
CA THR A 54 -2.99 -12.82 -5.79
C THR A 54 -4.07 -13.25 -6.78
N ASP A 55 -3.65 -13.57 -8.01
CA ASP A 55 -4.47 -14.24 -9.03
C ASP A 55 -4.74 -15.73 -8.72
N LYS A 56 -4.06 -16.29 -7.71
CA LYS A 56 -4.16 -17.70 -7.29
C LYS A 56 -4.56 -17.88 -5.82
N GLY A 57 -5.32 -16.93 -5.28
CA GLY A 57 -5.90 -16.96 -3.94
C GLY A 57 -5.48 -15.77 -3.09
N ILE A 58 -5.85 -15.83 -1.81
CA ILE A 58 -5.43 -14.88 -0.78
C ILE A 58 -4.58 -15.61 0.26
N VAL A 59 -3.49 -14.99 0.68
CA VAL A 59 -2.51 -15.60 1.59
C VAL A 59 -2.48 -14.83 2.90
N LYS A 60 -2.53 -15.53 4.01
CA LYS A 60 -2.25 -15.01 5.35
C LYS A 60 -0.83 -15.36 5.73
N TYR A 61 -0.05 -14.39 6.16
CA TYR A 61 1.34 -14.55 6.58
C TYR A 61 1.51 -14.09 8.04
N ASN A 62 2.08 -14.96 8.87
CA ASN A 62 2.29 -14.71 10.29
C ASN A 62 3.71 -14.24 10.67
N GLY A 63 4.58 -14.04 9.69
CA GLY A 63 6.01 -13.77 9.93
C GLY A 63 6.91 -14.98 9.74
N ASN A 64 6.34 -16.18 9.61
CA ASN A 64 7.05 -17.44 9.38
C ASN A 64 6.45 -18.23 8.20
N GLU A 65 5.13 -18.43 8.22
CA GLU A 65 4.41 -19.33 7.32
C GLU A 65 3.37 -18.60 6.48
N PHE A 66 3.22 -19.06 5.23
CA PHE A 66 2.15 -18.65 4.32
C PHE A 66 1.00 -19.66 4.37
N LYS A 67 -0.19 -19.19 4.71
CA LYS A 67 -1.44 -19.96 4.63
C LYS A 67 -2.31 -19.43 3.50
N THR A 68 -2.50 -20.24 2.47
CA THR A 68 -3.27 -19.85 1.28
C THR A 68 -4.73 -20.31 1.37
N PHE A 69 -5.64 -19.40 1.03
CA PHE A 69 -7.06 -19.66 0.84
C PHE A 69 -7.38 -19.58 -0.65
N THR A 70 -8.03 -20.63 -1.15
CA THR A 70 -8.46 -20.80 -2.55
C THR A 70 -9.94 -21.18 -2.58
N THR A 71 -10.46 -21.49 -3.77
CA THR A 71 -11.77 -22.13 -3.94
C THR A 71 -11.91 -23.42 -3.14
N ARG A 72 -10.82 -24.15 -2.88
CA ARG A 72 -10.84 -25.35 -2.00
C ARG A 72 -11.17 -25.02 -0.54
N GLN A 73 -10.95 -23.79 -0.11
CA GLN A 73 -11.28 -23.30 1.23
C GLN A 73 -12.60 -22.51 1.26
N GLY A 74 -13.32 -22.41 0.14
CA GLY A 74 -14.63 -21.76 0.06
C GLY A 74 -14.65 -20.38 -0.60
N LEU A 75 -13.53 -19.89 -1.15
CA LEU A 75 -13.58 -18.69 -1.98
C LEU A 75 -14.40 -18.95 -3.24
N ALA A 76 -15.08 -17.92 -3.74
CA ALA A 76 -15.85 -18.03 -4.98
C ALA A 76 -14.97 -18.05 -6.24
N THR A 77 -13.76 -17.49 -6.14
CA THR A 77 -12.72 -17.46 -7.18
C THR A 77 -11.36 -17.29 -6.52
N ASN A 78 -10.29 -17.62 -7.25
CA ASN A 78 -8.92 -17.42 -6.80
C ASN A 78 -8.35 -16.04 -7.19
N ASP A 79 -8.97 -15.33 -8.13
CA ASP A 79 -8.52 -14.00 -8.55
C ASP A 79 -8.99 -12.93 -7.57
N ILE A 80 -8.19 -12.69 -6.52
CA ILE A 80 -8.52 -11.79 -5.41
C ILE A 80 -7.67 -10.53 -5.52
N TRP A 81 -8.26 -9.41 -5.94
CA TRP A 81 -7.51 -8.19 -6.29
C TRP A 81 -7.57 -7.08 -5.22
N GLY A 82 -8.44 -7.21 -4.21
CA GLY A 82 -8.52 -6.25 -3.12
C GLY A 82 -9.02 -6.85 -1.81
N ALA A 83 -8.62 -6.25 -0.69
CA ALA A 83 -9.14 -6.59 0.63
C ALA A 83 -9.06 -5.40 1.57
N ASN A 84 -9.91 -5.46 2.59
CA ASN A 84 -10.00 -4.51 3.69
C ASN A 84 -10.16 -5.29 5.00
N ALA A 85 -9.27 -5.05 5.95
CA ALA A 85 -9.38 -5.62 7.28
C ALA A 85 -10.24 -4.70 8.16
N THR A 86 -11.18 -5.28 8.89
CA THR A 86 -12.07 -4.55 9.79
C THR A 86 -11.72 -4.80 11.26
N PRO A 87 -12.06 -3.86 12.17
CA PRO A 87 -11.75 -3.97 13.60
C PRO A 87 -12.21 -5.27 14.27
N ASP A 88 -13.32 -5.85 13.81
CA ASP A 88 -13.87 -7.13 14.29
C ASP A 88 -13.10 -8.39 13.82
N GLY A 89 -11.92 -8.21 13.23
CA GLY A 89 -10.99 -9.27 12.83
C GLY A 89 -11.38 -9.99 11.54
N LYS A 90 -12.30 -9.43 10.75
CA LYS A 90 -12.60 -9.94 9.40
C LYS A 90 -11.67 -9.32 8.38
N VAL A 91 -11.30 -10.11 7.38
CA VAL A 91 -10.64 -9.63 6.17
C VAL A 91 -11.59 -9.81 5.00
N TRP A 92 -12.23 -8.72 4.61
CA TRP A 92 -13.15 -8.68 3.49
C TRP A 92 -12.37 -8.71 2.19
N TYR A 93 -12.69 -9.63 1.30
CA TYR A 93 -12.00 -9.81 0.03
C TYR A 93 -12.86 -9.35 -1.14
N LEU A 94 -12.19 -8.93 -2.21
CA LEU A 94 -12.78 -8.38 -3.42
C LEU A 94 -12.30 -9.18 -4.63
N SER A 95 -13.26 -9.57 -5.44
CA SER A 95 -13.06 -10.34 -6.65
C SER A 95 -14.23 -10.11 -7.61
N LYS A 96 -14.10 -10.56 -8.86
CA LYS A 96 -15.24 -10.68 -9.76
C LYS A 96 -15.87 -12.06 -9.57
N SER A 97 -17.03 -12.15 -8.92
CA SER A 97 -17.64 -13.44 -8.54
C SER A 97 -19.12 -13.32 -8.18
N SER A 98 -19.82 -14.46 -8.14
CA SER A 98 -21.23 -14.55 -7.71
C SER A 98 -21.44 -14.43 -6.19
N LYS A 99 -20.35 -14.55 -5.43
CA LYS A 99 -20.35 -14.38 -3.97
C LYS A 99 -19.13 -13.59 -3.53
N LEU A 100 -19.31 -12.74 -2.54
CA LEU A 100 -18.26 -12.00 -1.84
C LEU A 100 -18.47 -12.09 -0.33
N GLY A 101 -17.42 -11.83 0.43
CA GLY A 101 -17.50 -11.86 1.88
C GLY A 101 -16.15 -11.66 2.53
N TYR A 102 -15.85 -12.46 3.54
CA TYR A 102 -14.67 -12.26 4.38
C TYR A 102 -14.06 -13.56 4.87
N ILE A 103 -12.81 -13.47 5.31
CA ILE A 103 -12.13 -14.52 6.07
C ILE A 103 -12.10 -14.10 7.54
N LYS A 104 -12.47 -15.01 8.44
CA LYS A 104 -12.37 -14.82 9.89
C LYS A 104 -12.01 -16.15 10.54
N ASN A 105 -11.05 -16.13 11.46
CA ASN A 105 -10.56 -17.34 12.16
C ASN A 105 -10.26 -18.48 11.17
N ASP A 106 -9.54 -18.15 10.09
CA ASP A 106 -9.14 -19.07 9.02
C ASP A 106 -10.30 -19.82 8.33
N SER A 107 -11.52 -19.28 8.42
CA SER A 107 -12.70 -19.78 7.70
C SER A 107 -13.16 -18.73 6.69
N VAL A 108 -13.52 -19.19 5.49
CA VAL A 108 -14.05 -18.33 4.41
C VAL A 108 -15.57 -18.27 4.50
N TYR A 109 -16.11 -17.05 4.51
CA TYR A 109 -17.53 -16.79 4.48
C TYR A 109 -17.87 -16.02 3.20
N ALA A 110 -18.70 -16.61 2.33
CA ALA A 110 -19.07 -16.05 1.03
C ALA A 110 -20.59 -15.98 0.88
N PHE A 111 -21.10 -14.79 0.57
CA PHE A 111 -22.53 -14.50 0.50
C PHE A 111 -22.93 -14.10 -0.91
N SER A 112 -24.09 -14.57 -1.38
CA SER A 112 -24.67 -14.16 -2.65
C SER A 112 -25.44 -12.85 -2.50
N SER A 113 -25.77 -12.24 -3.64
CA SER A 113 -26.78 -11.18 -3.67
C SER A 113 -28.17 -11.70 -3.32
N ILE A 114 -29.06 -10.77 -2.95
CA ILE A 114 -30.51 -10.97 -3.01
C ILE A 114 -30.99 -11.07 -4.46
N GLU A 115 -30.30 -10.39 -5.38
CA GLU A 115 -30.58 -10.44 -6.81
C GLU A 115 -30.13 -11.79 -7.38
N LYS A 116 -31.02 -12.42 -8.14
CA LYS A 116 -30.74 -13.74 -8.71
C LYS A 116 -29.61 -13.65 -9.74
N ASN A 117 -28.64 -14.55 -9.65
CA ASN A 117 -27.52 -14.69 -10.59
C ASN A 117 -26.63 -13.44 -10.76
N GLU A 118 -26.62 -12.51 -9.79
CA GLU A 118 -25.74 -11.34 -9.86
C GLU A 118 -24.26 -11.75 -9.75
N ILE A 119 -23.42 -11.14 -10.59
CA ILE A 119 -21.97 -11.22 -10.51
C ILE A 119 -21.45 -9.87 -10.04
N PHE A 120 -20.82 -9.86 -8.87
CA PHE A 120 -20.14 -8.69 -8.36
C PHE A 120 -18.91 -8.38 -9.20
N ASN A 121 -18.69 -7.11 -9.49
CA ASN A 121 -17.42 -6.59 -10.01
C ASN A 121 -17.17 -5.20 -9.41
N PRO A 122 -16.94 -5.12 -8.08
CA PRO A 122 -16.77 -3.85 -7.43
C PRO A 122 -15.54 -3.15 -8.01
N LEU A 123 -15.64 -1.85 -8.30
CA LEU A 123 -14.50 -1.04 -8.71
C LEU A 123 -13.96 -0.20 -7.55
N PHE A 124 -14.84 0.08 -6.58
CA PHE A 124 -14.55 0.89 -5.41
C PHE A 124 -15.09 0.20 -4.16
N THR A 125 -14.43 0.46 -3.03
CA THR A 125 -14.91 0.02 -1.72
C THR A 125 -14.92 1.15 -0.73
N GLY A 126 -15.99 1.22 0.05
CA GLY A 126 -16.06 1.97 1.28
C GLY A 126 -15.85 1.06 2.48
N GLN A 127 -15.20 1.56 3.52
CA GLN A 127 -15.17 0.92 4.83
C GLN A 127 -15.67 1.90 5.89
N VAL A 128 -16.64 1.45 6.67
CA VAL A 128 -17.11 2.17 7.86
C VAL A 128 -17.21 1.19 9.01
N ASN A 129 -16.30 1.34 9.98
CA ASN A 129 -16.15 0.41 11.09
C ASN A 129 -15.96 -1.04 10.60
N ASN A 130 -16.94 -1.90 10.88
CA ASN A 130 -16.94 -3.32 10.54
C ASN A 130 -17.67 -3.65 9.23
N GLU A 131 -18.16 -2.64 8.52
CA GLU A 131 -18.95 -2.80 7.31
C GLU A 131 -18.17 -2.36 6.08
N ILE A 132 -18.38 -3.10 4.99
CA ILE A 132 -17.86 -2.78 3.68
C ILE A 132 -19.01 -2.42 2.75
N ILE A 133 -18.81 -1.35 2.00
CA ILE A 133 -19.66 -0.88 0.93
C ILE A 133 -18.98 -1.31 -0.37
N LEU A 134 -19.66 -2.12 -1.18
CA LEU A 134 -19.16 -2.57 -2.47
C LEU A 134 -19.81 -1.76 -3.57
N THR A 135 -19.03 -1.04 -4.37
CA THR A 135 -19.58 -0.24 -5.47
C THR A 135 -19.06 -0.75 -6.81
N SER A 136 -19.97 -1.37 -7.55
CA SER A 136 -19.81 -1.67 -8.98
C SER A 136 -20.21 -0.44 -9.81
N PRO A 137 -20.00 -0.42 -11.15
CA PRO A 137 -20.32 0.75 -11.97
C PRO A 137 -21.76 1.27 -11.80
N LEU A 138 -22.74 0.37 -11.69
CA LEU A 138 -24.16 0.71 -11.63
C LEU A 138 -24.79 0.45 -10.26
N LYS A 139 -24.19 -0.36 -9.40
CA LYS A 139 -24.82 -0.80 -8.14
C LYS A 139 -23.88 -0.64 -6.97
N THR A 140 -24.44 -0.20 -5.85
CA THR A 140 -23.77 -0.24 -4.55
C THR A 140 -24.47 -1.23 -3.64
N HIS A 141 -23.69 -2.07 -2.97
CA HIS A 141 -24.18 -3.12 -2.10
C HIS A 141 -23.63 -2.97 -0.68
N ILE A 142 -24.45 -3.40 0.29
CA ILE A 142 -24.02 -3.66 1.67
C ILE A 142 -24.46 -5.06 2.08
N LEU A 143 -23.69 -5.70 2.97
CA LEU A 143 -24.08 -7.00 3.51
C LEU A 143 -25.04 -6.81 4.68
N LYS A 144 -26.25 -7.36 4.58
CA LYS A 144 -27.23 -7.42 5.67
C LYS A 144 -27.84 -8.82 5.76
N ASN A 145 -27.86 -9.41 6.94
CA ASN A 145 -28.41 -10.75 7.20
C ASN A 145 -27.83 -11.80 6.23
N ASN A 146 -26.50 -11.84 6.07
CA ASN A 146 -25.80 -12.79 5.21
C ASN A 146 -26.20 -12.76 3.72
N LYS A 147 -26.73 -11.62 3.25
CA LYS A 147 -27.03 -11.35 1.85
C LYS A 147 -26.56 -9.96 1.44
N TRP A 148 -25.99 -9.84 0.25
CA TRP A 148 -25.67 -8.53 -0.31
C TRP A 148 -26.96 -7.89 -0.82
N LYS A 149 -27.27 -6.69 -0.32
CA LYS A 149 -28.43 -5.90 -0.70
C LYS A 149 -27.99 -4.67 -1.46
N VAL A 150 -28.66 -4.39 -2.57
CA VAL A 150 -28.48 -3.13 -3.32
C VAL A 150 -29.04 -1.99 -2.47
N VAL A 151 -28.25 -0.93 -2.31
CA VAL A 151 -28.65 0.31 -1.61
C VAL A 151 -28.66 1.54 -2.50
N LEU A 152 -28.03 1.42 -3.67
CA LEU A 152 -28.04 2.45 -4.70
C LEU A 152 -27.89 1.76 -6.06
N GLU A 153 -28.68 2.20 -7.01
CA GLU A 153 -28.62 1.78 -8.41
C GLU A 153 -28.63 3.02 -9.30
N ASN A 154 -27.61 3.14 -10.15
CA ASN A 154 -27.49 4.16 -11.20
C ASN A 154 -27.87 3.53 -12.54
N LYS A 155 -28.36 4.33 -13.47
CA LYS A 155 -28.66 3.89 -14.84
C LYS A 155 -27.49 4.15 -15.77
N TYR A 156 -27.38 3.31 -16.79
CA TYR A 156 -26.39 3.51 -17.84
C TYR A 156 -26.68 4.83 -18.59
N GLY A 157 -25.67 5.67 -18.78
CA GLY A 157 -25.80 6.95 -19.47
C GLY A 157 -26.40 8.09 -18.62
N GLU A 158 -26.61 7.89 -17.31
CA GLU A 158 -26.94 9.02 -16.42
C GLU A 158 -25.81 10.05 -16.42
N PHE A 159 -26.18 11.31 -16.65
CA PHE A 159 -25.25 12.43 -16.70
C PHE A 159 -24.58 12.73 -15.34
N ALA A 160 -25.19 12.24 -14.25
CA ALA A 160 -24.84 12.60 -12.88
C ALA A 160 -24.90 11.39 -11.93
N PRO A 161 -23.99 10.40 -12.06
CA PRO A 161 -24.03 9.20 -11.24
C PRO A 161 -23.92 9.51 -9.74
N LEU A 162 -24.78 8.88 -8.96
CA LEU A 162 -24.79 8.99 -7.52
C LEU A 162 -23.71 8.10 -6.90
N THR A 163 -23.11 8.59 -5.82
CA THR A 163 -22.20 7.81 -4.98
C THR A 163 -22.77 7.73 -3.57
N TYR A 164 -23.19 6.54 -3.17
CA TYR A 164 -23.64 6.27 -1.81
C TYR A 164 -22.48 6.37 -0.83
N VAL A 165 -22.73 7.01 0.31
CA VAL A 165 -21.79 7.06 1.44
C VAL A 165 -22.53 6.70 2.72
N LYS A 166 -21.83 6.06 3.65
CA LYS A 166 -22.38 5.76 4.96
C LYS A 166 -21.91 6.81 5.96
N ASN A 167 -22.77 7.79 6.24
CA ASN A 167 -22.54 8.83 7.24
C ASN A 167 -23.88 9.23 7.89
N LYS A 168 -23.85 9.85 9.08
CA LYS A 168 -25.06 10.28 9.80
C LYS A 168 -25.79 11.42 9.09
N ASN A 169 -25.04 12.37 8.52
CA ASN A 169 -25.55 13.62 7.98
C ASN A 169 -25.51 13.67 6.45
N VAL A 170 -24.58 12.94 5.83
CA VAL A 170 -24.41 12.84 4.37
C VAL A 170 -24.94 11.50 3.88
N ALA A 171 -25.82 11.53 2.87
CA ALA A 171 -26.41 10.33 2.29
C ALA A 171 -25.68 9.85 1.04
N PHE A 172 -25.42 10.79 0.13
CA PHE A 172 -24.76 10.53 -1.14
C PHE A 172 -24.21 11.85 -1.69
N PHE A 173 -23.40 11.74 -2.73
CA PHE A 173 -23.09 12.89 -3.57
C PHE A 173 -23.29 12.53 -5.05
N GLU A 174 -23.76 13.50 -5.80
CA GLU A 174 -23.91 13.47 -7.24
C GLU A 174 -22.60 13.94 -7.87
N THR A 175 -22.12 13.25 -8.90
CA THR A 175 -20.92 13.63 -9.64
C THR A 175 -21.30 14.08 -11.05
N ASN A 176 -21.19 15.37 -11.33
CA ASN A 176 -21.34 15.95 -12.66
C ASN A 176 -19.99 15.98 -13.40
N LEU A 177 -19.97 16.52 -14.63
CA LEU A 177 -18.76 16.60 -15.45
C LEU A 177 -17.59 17.31 -14.76
N ASP A 178 -17.87 18.34 -13.98
CA ASP A 178 -16.87 19.24 -13.39
C ASP A 178 -17.05 19.47 -11.89
N SER A 179 -18.09 18.88 -11.29
CA SER A 179 -18.50 19.20 -9.92
C SER A 179 -19.05 17.98 -9.18
N ILE A 180 -18.96 18.05 -7.85
CA ILE A 180 -19.71 17.17 -6.94
C ILE A 180 -20.67 18.01 -6.11
N THR A 181 -21.88 17.49 -5.94
CA THR A 181 -22.91 18.07 -5.06
C THR A 181 -23.23 17.07 -3.96
N ILE A 182 -23.18 17.51 -2.71
CA ILE A 182 -23.35 16.65 -1.53
C ILE A 182 -24.75 16.84 -0.98
N PHE A 183 -25.44 15.73 -0.69
CA PHE A 183 -26.80 15.71 -0.20
C PHE A 183 -26.91 15.05 1.17
N ASN A 184 -27.85 15.54 1.99
CA ASN A 184 -28.25 14.87 3.22
C ASN A 184 -29.30 13.77 2.99
N ASN A 185 -29.75 13.13 4.07
CA ASN A 185 -30.77 12.07 4.03
C ASN A 185 -32.14 12.53 3.51
N ASN A 186 -32.44 13.83 3.61
CA ASN A 186 -33.67 14.45 3.09
C ASN A 186 -33.51 14.93 1.63
N LYS A 187 -32.40 14.57 0.96
CA LYS A 187 -32.03 15.01 -0.39
C LYS A 187 -31.89 16.53 -0.54
N THR A 188 -31.59 17.25 0.53
CA THR A 188 -31.26 18.68 0.44
C THR A 188 -29.76 18.84 0.24
N ILE A 189 -29.37 19.83 -0.56
CA ILE A 189 -27.96 20.16 -0.83
C ILE A 189 -27.31 20.67 0.45
N LEU A 190 -26.15 20.11 0.80
CA LEU A 190 -25.31 20.56 1.90
C LEU A 190 -24.19 21.49 1.41
N THR A 191 -23.52 21.11 0.32
CA THR A 191 -22.43 21.88 -0.30
C THR A 191 -22.09 21.28 -1.67
N GLY A 192 -21.23 21.95 -2.44
CA GLY A 192 -20.68 21.44 -3.68
C GLY A 192 -19.26 21.92 -3.94
N PHE A 193 -18.53 21.21 -4.80
CA PHE A 193 -17.14 21.53 -5.13
C PHE A 193 -16.89 21.39 -6.63
N ASN A 194 -16.13 22.33 -7.20
CA ASN A 194 -15.55 22.13 -8.53
C ASN A 194 -14.36 21.16 -8.43
N ILE A 195 -14.40 20.11 -9.24
CA ILE A 195 -13.45 18.99 -9.26
C ILE A 195 -13.08 18.61 -10.70
N ALA A 196 -13.22 19.52 -11.67
CA ALA A 196 -12.96 19.23 -13.08
C ALA A 196 -11.59 18.59 -13.31
N GLU A 197 -10.55 19.10 -12.65
CA GLU A 197 -9.18 18.56 -12.74
C GLU A 197 -9.07 17.12 -12.21
N MET A 198 -9.82 16.79 -11.16
CA MET A 198 -9.86 15.45 -10.56
C MET A 198 -10.48 14.44 -11.54
N LEU A 199 -11.58 14.83 -12.20
CA LEU A 199 -12.36 13.96 -13.08
C LEU A 199 -11.77 13.77 -14.48
N LYS A 200 -10.96 14.73 -14.96
CA LYS A 200 -10.26 14.66 -16.27
C LYS A 200 -9.31 13.48 -16.43
N SER A 201 -8.96 12.80 -15.33
CA SER A 201 -8.03 11.66 -15.36
C SER A 201 -8.61 10.45 -14.63
N SER A 202 -8.15 9.25 -15.03
CA SER A 202 -8.45 8.03 -14.29
C SER A 202 -8.03 8.19 -12.83
N HIS A 203 -8.98 7.95 -11.94
CA HIS A 203 -8.80 8.13 -10.51
C HIS A 203 -9.29 6.89 -9.76
N LYS A 204 -8.74 6.70 -8.56
CA LYS A 204 -9.28 5.79 -7.55
C LYS A 204 -10.04 6.61 -6.53
N ARG A 205 -11.07 6.02 -5.95
CA ARG A 205 -11.90 6.65 -4.94
C ARG A 205 -12.48 5.64 -3.97
N GLY A 206 -12.92 6.11 -2.82
CA GLY A 206 -13.59 5.27 -1.83
C GLY A 206 -13.82 6.00 -0.51
N GLN A 207 -14.66 5.39 0.33
CA GLN A 207 -14.89 5.86 1.69
C GLN A 207 -13.91 5.16 2.64
N LEU A 208 -13.11 5.92 3.38
CA LEU A 208 -12.08 5.40 4.28
C LEU A 208 -12.62 5.16 5.69
N THR A 209 -13.50 6.05 6.15
CA THR A 209 -14.12 6.04 7.47
C THR A 209 -15.56 6.55 7.36
N ASP A 210 -16.31 6.59 8.46
CA ASP A 210 -17.61 7.26 8.53
C ASP A 210 -17.58 8.75 8.14
N SER A 211 -16.40 9.35 8.12
CA SER A 211 -16.17 10.79 8.02
C SER A 211 -15.31 11.18 6.81
N LEU A 212 -14.60 10.26 6.18
CA LEU A 212 -13.64 10.55 5.13
C LEU A 212 -13.93 9.81 3.83
N PHE A 213 -13.93 10.57 2.73
CA PHE A 213 -13.96 10.05 1.38
C PHE A 213 -12.79 10.62 0.59
N TYR A 214 -12.18 9.80 -0.26
CA TYR A 214 -11.03 10.23 -1.05
C TYR A 214 -11.20 10.02 -2.53
N TRP A 215 -10.44 10.82 -3.27
CA TRP A 215 -10.08 10.56 -4.66
C TRP A 215 -8.58 10.71 -4.80
N VAL A 216 -7.99 9.97 -5.72
CA VAL A 216 -6.58 10.09 -6.06
C VAL A 216 -6.38 9.78 -7.53
N ASN A 217 -5.62 10.62 -8.20
CA ASN A 217 -5.20 10.40 -9.57
C ASN A 217 -3.67 10.34 -9.64
N LYS A 218 -3.09 10.53 -10.82
CA LYS A 218 -1.65 10.39 -11.00
C LYS A 218 -0.82 11.49 -10.34
N SER A 219 -1.38 12.68 -10.12
CA SER A 219 -0.61 13.85 -9.65
C SER A 219 -1.19 14.50 -8.39
N ASN A 220 -2.46 14.23 -8.07
CA ASN A 220 -3.18 14.85 -6.98
C ASN A 220 -3.96 13.82 -6.16
N TYR A 221 -4.23 14.16 -4.91
CA TYR A 221 -5.19 13.49 -4.06
C TYR A 221 -6.11 14.48 -3.35
N TYR A 222 -7.32 14.03 -3.08
CA TYR A 222 -8.41 14.82 -2.55
C TYR A 222 -9.04 14.07 -1.38
N ILE A 223 -9.27 14.75 -0.27
CA ILE A 223 -9.94 14.18 0.90
C ILE A 223 -11.08 15.09 1.30
N LEU A 224 -12.30 14.56 1.21
CA LEU A 224 -13.51 15.19 1.70
C LEU A 224 -13.78 14.71 3.12
N ASN A 225 -13.91 15.66 4.03
CA ASN A 225 -14.33 15.41 5.40
C ASN A 225 -15.82 15.75 5.56
N PHE A 226 -16.65 14.74 5.83
CA PHE A 226 -18.10 14.88 5.98
C PHE A 226 -18.53 15.65 7.24
N ASN A 227 -17.70 15.68 8.27
CA ASN A 227 -18.02 16.39 9.51
C ASN A 227 -17.83 17.90 9.33
N THR A 228 -16.79 18.31 8.58
CA THR A 228 -16.50 19.73 8.32
C THR A 228 -17.04 20.22 6.99
N LEU A 229 -17.48 19.31 6.12
CA LEU A 229 -17.83 19.57 4.71
C LEU A 229 -16.72 20.35 3.98
N LYS A 230 -15.46 19.96 4.20
CA LYS A 230 -14.29 20.58 3.54
C LYS A 230 -13.61 19.56 2.62
N LEU A 231 -13.26 20.01 1.43
CA LEU A 231 -12.47 19.27 0.45
C LEU A 231 -11.02 19.73 0.50
N HIS A 232 -10.12 18.84 0.87
CA HIS A 232 -8.68 19.10 0.90
C HIS A 232 -8.04 18.57 -0.37
N LYS A 233 -7.45 19.46 -1.19
CA LYS A 233 -6.66 19.10 -2.38
C LYS A 233 -5.17 19.15 -2.06
N ARG A 234 -4.43 18.16 -2.54
CA ARG A 234 -2.98 18.05 -2.39
C ARG A 234 -2.35 17.54 -3.69
N ASN A 235 -1.09 17.90 -3.90
CA ASN A 235 -0.34 17.60 -5.11
C ASN A 235 0.97 16.87 -4.76
N PHE A 236 1.29 15.80 -5.48
CA PHE A 236 2.47 14.97 -5.18
C PHE A 236 3.80 15.71 -5.38
N LYS A 237 3.89 16.65 -6.33
CA LYS A 237 5.11 17.45 -6.54
C LYS A 237 5.41 18.29 -5.29
N ASN A 238 4.38 18.95 -4.75
CA ASN A 238 4.54 19.81 -3.58
C ASN A 238 4.76 19.00 -2.29
N GLU A 239 4.11 17.84 -2.16
CA GLU A 239 4.17 17.04 -0.93
C GLU A 239 5.44 16.18 -0.84
N ILE A 240 5.89 15.59 -1.96
CA ILE A 240 6.94 14.56 -1.98
C ILE A 240 7.88 14.63 -3.19
N ASN A 241 7.83 15.72 -3.96
CA ASN A 241 8.64 15.93 -5.17
C ASN A 241 8.47 14.83 -6.24
N ILE A 242 7.24 14.33 -6.42
CA ILE A 242 6.88 13.38 -7.49
C ILE A 242 5.88 14.05 -8.44
N GLU A 243 6.25 14.23 -9.70
CA GLU A 243 5.39 14.84 -10.72
C GLU A 243 4.14 13.99 -11.03
N SER A 244 4.34 12.67 -11.12
CA SER A 244 3.28 11.74 -11.47
C SER A 244 3.60 10.34 -10.95
N SER A 245 2.59 9.66 -10.43
CA SER A 245 2.67 8.28 -9.96
C SER A 245 1.51 7.46 -10.49
N LYS A 246 1.79 6.23 -10.95
CA LYS A 246 0.76 5.26 -11.36
C LYS A 246 0.24 4.49 -10.14
N HIS A 247 -0.90 3.83 -10.32
CA HIS A 247 -1.52 2.92 -9.34
C HIS A 247 -1.74 3.53 -7.94
N THR A 248 -1.96 4.85 -7.88
CA THR A 248 -2.09 5.58 -6.63
C THR A 248 -3.36 5.20 -5.87
N ARG A 249 -3.25 5.03 -4.56
CA ARG A 249 -4.33 4.57 -3.67
C ARG A 249 -4.15 5.15 -2.27
N ILE A 250 -5.26 5.41 -1.59
CA ILE A 250 -5.25 5.68 -0.14
C ILE A 250 -5.91 4.49 0.56
N ASN A 251 -5.31 4.03 1.65
CA ASN A 251 -5.80 2.89 2.42
C ASN A 251 -5.81 3.26 3.90
N LEU A 252 -6.69 2.61 4.66
CA LEU A 252 -6.72 2.68 6.11
C LEU A 252 -6.16 1.38 6.68
N ILE A 253 -5.11 1.47 7.49
CA ILE A 253 -4.43 0.33 8.09
C ILE A 253 -4.25 0.61 9.56
N ASN A 254 -4.93 -0.15 10.43
CA ASN A 254 -4.88 0.05 11.88
C ASN A 254 -5.07 1.52 12.29
N SER A 255 -6.14 2.14 11.77
CA SER A 255 -6.51 3.55 11.98
C SER A 255 -5.52 4.59 11.41
N GLN A 256 -4.48 4.16 10.70
CA GLN A 256 -3.54 5.03 10.03
C GLN A 256 -3.87 5.13 8.54
N LEU A 257 -4.03 6.37 8.06
CA LEU A 257 -4.18 6.64 6.64
C LEU A 257 -2.81 6.57 5.96
N GLN A 258 -2.74 5.75 4.92
CA GLN A 258 -1.53 5.60 4.10
C GLN A 258 -1.86 5.86 2.64
N ILE A 259 -0.93 6.51 1.96
CA ILE A 259 -0.99 6.76 0.53
C ILE A 259 0.18 6.06 -0.14
N THR A 260 -0.09 5.39 -1.26
CA THR A 260 0.94 4.68 -2.03
C THR A 260 0.70 4.88 -3.51
N GLY A 261 1.76 4.71 -4.28
CA GLY A 261 1.76 4.58 -5.72
C GLY A 261 3.07 3.97 -6.19
N THR A 262 3.29 3.92 -7.49
CA THR A 262 4.59 3.54 -8.05
C THR A 262 5.69 4.43 -7.47
N GLY A 263 6.68 3.82 -6.83
CA GLY A 263 7.85 4.51 -6.31
C GLY A 263 7.73 5.06 -4.88
N PHE A 264 6.58 4.95 -4.20
CA PHE A 264 6.48 5.41 -2.81
C PHE A 264 5.36 4.80 -1.96
N VAL A 265 5.52 4.91 -0.65
CA VAL A 265 4.44 4.84 0.34
C VAL A 265 4.67 5.90 1.42
N GLY A 266 3.61 6.54 1.90
CA GLY A 266 3.66 7.56 2.96
C GLY A 266 2.44 7.50 3.86
N ILE A 267 2.52 8.20 4.98
CA ILE A 267 1.45 8.32 5.98
C ILE A 267 0.79 9.69 5.83
N LEU A 268 -0.54 9.73 5.81
CA LEU A 268 -1.27 10.99 5.85
C LEU A 268 -1.47 11.42 7.30
N ASN A 269 -1.00 12.62 7.63
CA ASN A 269 -1.22 13.20 8.96
C ASN A 269 -2.67 13.69 9.13
N LYS A 270 -2.99 14.25 10.30
CA LYS A 270 -4.34 14.78 10.62
C LYS A 270 -4.85 15.88 9.67
N ASN A 271 -3.93 16.59 9.01
CA ASN A 271 -4.22 17.63 8.02
C ASN A 271 -4.06 17.11 6.58
N TYR A 272 -3.98 15.80 6.43
CA TYR A 272 -3.88 15.07 5.17
C TYR A 272 -2.62 15.38 4.35
N HIS A 273 -1.55 15.87 4.99
CA HIS A 273 -0.23 15.98 4.34
C HIS A 273 0.49 14.64 4.36
N ILE A 274 1.26 14.35 3.31
CA ILE A 274 2.11 13.17 3.26
C ILE A 274 3.30 13.39 4.20
N THR A 275 3.51 12.43 5.07
CA THR A 275 4.59 12.39 6.06
C THR A 275 5.22 11.00 6.06
N ASN A 276 6.45 10.90 6.57
CA ASN A 276 7.13 9.62 6.74
C ASN A 276 7.23 8.80 5.43
N THR A 277 7.44 9.51 4.32
CA THR A 277 7.53 8.90 2.99
C THR A 277 8.72 7.95 2.90
N VAL A 278 8.47 6.78 2.32
CA VAL A 278 9.50 5.83 1.91
C VAL A 278 9.48 5.76 0.39
N TYR A 279 10.60 6.16 -0.22
CA TYR A 279 10.81 6.01 -1.65
C TYR A 279 11.24 4.58 -1.98
N ILE A 280 10.67 4.05 -3.06
CA ILE A 280 10.84 2.67 -3.49
C ILE A 280 11.63 2.70 -4.81
N PRO A 281 12.77 1.98 -4.91
CA PRO A 281 13.56 1.95 -6.13
C PRO A 281 12.76 1.48 -7.34
N GLU A 282 12.89 2.17 -8.47
CA GLU A 282 12.18 1.84 -9.72
C GLU A 282 12.43 0.41 -10.19
N LYS A 283 13.65 -0.11 -9.96
CA LYS A 283 14.03 -1.49 -10.31
C LYS A 283 13.16 -2.58 -9.67
N LEU A 284 12.47 -2.28 -8.56
CA LEU A 284 11.54 -3.23 -7.95
C LEU A 284 10.21 -3.33 -8.73
N ASN A 285 9.94 -2.39 -9.64
CA ASN A 285 8.72 -2.31 -10.45
C ASN A 285 7.45 -2.43 -9.60
N SER A 286 7.42 -1.70 -8.48
CA SER A 286 6.30 -1.73 -7.54
C SER A 286 5.09 -0.98 -8.06
N HIS A 287 3.89 -1.54 -7.87
CA HIS A 287 2.62 -0.83 -8.09
C HIS A 287 1.87 -0.54 -6.80
N PHE A 288 2.29 -1.11 -5.68
CA PHE A 288 1.65 -0.92 -4.38
C PHE A 288 2.65 -1.17 -3.25
N ALA A 289 2.54 -0.37 -2.19
CA ALA A 289 3.25 -0.62 -0.95
C ALA A 289 2.41 -0.27 0.28
N LEU A 290 2.81 -0.85 1.41
CA LEU A 290 2.14 -0.79 2.69
C LEU A 290 3.19 -0.62 3.79
N ILE A 291 2.93 0.24 4.78
CA ILE A 291 3.69 0.29 6.03
C ILE A 291 2.89 -0.49 7.09
N ASP A 292 3.44 -1.56 7.64
CA ASP A 292 2.75 -2.32 8.70
C ASP A 292 2.87 -1.64 10.08
N THR A 293 2.15 -2.15 11.08
CA THR A 293 2.22 -1.63 12.47
C THR A 293 3.59 -1.73 13.12
N SER A 294 4.42 -2.66 12.67
CA SER A 294 5.82 -2.79 13.07
C SER A 294 6.75 -1.88 12.25
N LYS A 295 6.18 -1.00 11.43
CA LYS A 295 6.87 -0.07 10.54
C LYS A 295 7.72 -0.79 9.48
N ASN A 296 7.47 -2.05 9.15
CA ASN A 296 8.09 -2.64 7.96
C ASN A 296 7.36 -2.15 6.71
N VAL A 297 8.08 -2.04 5.60
CA VAL A 297 7.48 -1.72 4.31
C VAL A 297 7.30 -3.00 3.51
N TRP A 298 6.08 -3.27 3.10
CA TRP A 298 5.71 -4.38 2.24
C TRP A 298 5.40 -3.83 0.85
N ILE A 299 6.01 -4.39 -0.17
CA ILE A 299 5.93 -3.93 -1.55
C ILE A 299 5.38 -5.07 -2.39
N ALA A 300 4.31 -4.81 -3.13
CA ALA A 300 3.76 -5.75 -4.10
C ALA A 300 4.23 -5.41 -5.51
N THR A 301 4.36 -6.46 -6.32
CA THR A 301 4.69 -6.36 -7.74
C THR A 301 3.78 -7.26 -8.56
N PHE A 302 3.61 -6.95 -9.85
CA PHE A 302 2.79 -7.77 -10.75
C PHE A 302 3.48 -9.06 -11.22
N ALA A 303 4.79 -9.20 -11.02
CA ALA A 303 5.56 -10.32 -11.58
C ALA A 303 6.62 -10.95 -10.67
N ASN A 304 7.02 -10.27 -9.58
CA ASN A 304 8.17 -10.65 -8.74
C ASN A 304 7.77 -10.90 -7.28
N GLY A 305 6.51 -11.24 -7.02
CA GLY A 305 6.00 -11.49 -5.68
C GLY A 305 5.98 -10.23 -4.83
N ILE A 306 6.43 -10.36 -3.58
CA ILE A 306 6.50 -9.27 -2.62
C ILE A 306 7.92 -9.02 -2.13
N TYR A 307 8.19 -7.78 -1.73
CA TYR A 307 9.41 -7.41 -1.01
C TYR A 307 9.06 -6.88 0.38
N LYS A 308 9.81 -7.29 1.39
CA LYS A 308 9.76 -6.75 2.74
C LYS A 308 11.03 -5.94 3.00
N LEU A 309 10.86 -4.71 3.43
CA LEU A 309 11.91 -3.84 3.96
C LEU A 309 11.69 -3.66 5.47
N PRO A 310 12.44 -4.38 6.33
CA PRO A 310 12.28 -4.29 7.77
C PRO A 310 12.57 -2.89 8.31
N HIS A 311 11.83 -2.44 9.33
CA HIS A 311 12.04 -1.10 9.91
C HIS A 311 13.49 -0.88 10.37
N VAL A 312 14.06 -1.88 11.07
CA VAL A 312 15.44 -1.85 11.58
C VAL A 312 16.48 -1.63 10.48
N LYS A 313 16.20 -2.07 9.24
CA LYS A 313 17.10 -1.90 8.11
C LYS A 313 16.97 -0.52 7.44
N ARG A 314 15.93 0.26 7.73
CA ARG A 314 15.72 1.60 7.13
C ARG A 314 16.58 2.70 7.74
N ASN A 315 17.06 2.50 8.97
CA ASN A 315 17.90 3.47 9.68
C ASN A 315 19.41 3.23 9.47
N ILE A 316 19.79 2.43 8.47
CA ILE A 316 21.20 2.20 8.16
C ILE A 316 21.73 3.41 7.40
N LYS A 317 22.49 4.27 8.09
CA LYS A 317 23.23 5.35 7.46
C LYS A 317 24.50 4.78 6.85
N TYR A 318 24.50 4.60 5.54
CA TYR A 318 25.69 4.23 4.81
C TYR A 318 26.70 5.38 4.87
N SER A 319 27.88 5.10 5.39
CA SER A 319 29.03 6.01 5.39
C SER A 319 30.07 5.48 4.41
N LEU A 320 30.88 6.37 3.82
CA LEU A 320 31.99 5.98 2.94
C LEU A 320 31.54 5.24 1.66
N VAL A 321 30.36 5.61 1.11
CA VAL A 321 29.61 4.85 0.08
C VAL A 321 30.36 4.60 -1.24
N ASN A 322 31.43 5.34 -1.51
CA ASN A 322 32.28 5.14 -2.71
C ASN A 322 33.77 5.08 -2.35
N GLU A 323 34.08 4.83 -1.08
CA GLU A 323 35.45 4.80 -0.61
C GLU A 323 35.95 3.36 -0.48
N LYS A 324 37.19 3.12 -0.90
CA LYS A 324 37.86 1.86 -0.57
C LYS A 324 38.33 1.93 0.87
N THR A 325 37.74 1.13 1.75
CA THR A 325 38.11 1.11 3.17
C THR A 325 39.02 -0.07 3.51
N GLY A 326 39.91 0.13 4.49
CA GLY A 326 40.64 -0.93 5.17
C GLY A 326 39.78 -1.60 6.25
N GLN A 327 40.42 -2.40 7.10
CA GLN A 327 39.76 -3.04 8.23
C GLN A 327 39.32 -2.01 9.28
N PHE A 328 38.17 -2.26 9.90
CA PHE A 328 37.71 -1.52 11.06
C PHE A 328 38.45 -1.98 12.32
N ASN A 329 39.01 -1.04 13.08
CA ASN A 329 39.75 -1.30 14.30
C ASN A 329 39.17 -0.50 15.46
N ASN A 330 39.15 -1.09 16.66
CA ASN A 330 38.84 -0.37 17.88
C ASN A 330 40.14 0.09 18.53
N VAL A 331 40.36 1.40 18.63
CA VAL A 331 41.52 1.99 19.30
C VAL A 331 41.02 2.94 20.38
N ASN A 332 41.33 2.69 21.65
CA ASN A 332 40.90 3.50 22.78
C ASN A 332 39.41 3.85 22.72
N THR A 333 38.57 2.80 22.61
CA THR A 333 37.09 2.87 22.50
C THR A 333 36.52 3.60 21.28
N LYS A 334 37.37 4.01 20.32
CA LYS A 334 36.93 4.61 19.05
C LYS A 334 37.00 3.57 17.94
N LEU A 335 35.90 3.43 17.20
CA LEU A 335 35.88 2.67 15.95
C LEU A 335 36.55 3.51 14.86
N ILE A 336 37.67 3.04 14.33
CA ILE A 336 38.48 3.70 13.30
C ILE A 336 38.51 2.82 12.06
N VAL A 337 38.48 3.44 10.89
CA VAL A 337 38.66 2.78 9.60
C VAL A 337 39.64 3.58 8.75
N THR A 338 40.55 2.89 8.08
CA THR A 338 41.40 3.53 7.06
C THR A 338 40.59 3.71 5.78
N VAL A 339 40.66 4.88 5.18
CA VAL A 339 40.14 5.14 3.84
C VAL A 339 41.31 5.31 2.89
N PHE A 340 41.36 4.47 1.85
CA PHE A 340 42.44 4.45 0.89
C PHE A 340 42.62 5.83 0.25
N ASN A 341 43.85 6.34 0.20
CA ASN A 341 44.22 7.69 -0.25
C ASN A 341 43.58 8.87 0.51
N LYS A 342 42.91 8.64 1.65
CA LYS A 342 42.26 9.72 2.43
C LYS A 342 42.57 9.70 3.93
N GLY A 343 43.37 8.74 4.40
CA GLY A 343 43.81 8.65 5.79
C GLY A 343 42.84 7.90 6.69
N TYR A 344 42.86 8.20 7.98
CA TYR A 344 42.07 7.51 9.00
C TYR A 344 40.79 8.28 9.31
N TYR A 345 39.69 7.55 9.44
CA TYR A 345 38.40 8.09 9.80
C TYR A 345 37.93 7.45 11.09
N LYS A 346 37.38 8.24 12.01
CA LYS A 346 36.75 7.74 13.25
C LYS A 346 35.24 7.79 13.14
N TYR A 347 34.57 6.81 13.75
CA TYR A 347 33.12 6.82 13.87
C TYR A 347 32.70 7.87 14.89
N ASN A 348 31.82 8.77 14.48
CA ASN A 348 31.16 9.76 15.31
C ASN A 348 29.74 9.27 15.64
N THR A 349 29.52 8.97 16.92
CA THR A 349 28.25 8.46 17.44
C THR A 349 27.16 9.52 17.51
N LEU A 350 27.49 10.82 17.54
CA LEU A 350 26.50 11.89 17.60
C LEU A 350 25.74 12.06 16.29
N ASN A 351 26.39 11.78 15.16
CA ASN A 351 25.81 11.97 13.83
C ASN A 351 25.81 10.69 12.97
N ASN A 352 26.14 9.54 13.57
CA ASN A 352 26.22 8.22 12.94
C ASN A 352 27.03 8.23 11.63
N SER A 353 28.22 8.86 11.64
CA SER A 353 29.06 8.97 10.43
C SER A 353 30.56 8.84 10.72
N PHE A 354 31.32 8.49 9.69
CA PHE A 354 32.78 8.52 9.75
C PHE A 354 33.30 9.91 9.39
N ILE A 355 34.10 10.50 10.28
CA ILE A 355 34.75 11.81 10.07
C ILE A 355 36.26 11.65 10.01
N PRO A 356 36.99 12.51 9.27
CA PRO A 356 38.45 12.49 9.23
C PRO A 356 39.03 12.56 10.65
N TYR A 357 40.08 11.77 10.88
CA TYR A 357 40.74 11.65 12.18
C TYR A 357 42.23 12.03 12.09
N ILE A 358 42.98 11.37 11.21
CA ILE A 358 44.43 11.59 10.97
C ILE A 358 44.70 11.45 9.48
#